data_AF-A0A6N7B2J6-F1
#
_entry.id   AF-A0A6N7B2J6-F1
#
_cell.length_a   1.000
_cell.length_b   1.000
_cell.length_c   1.000
_cell.angle_alpha   90.00
_cell.angle_beta   90.00
_cell.angle_gamma   90.00
#
_symmetry.space_group_name_H-M   'P 1'
#
loop_
_entity.id
_entity.type
_entity.pdbx_description
1 polymer ?
#
loop_
_entity_poly.entity_id
_entity_poly.type
_entity_poly.pdbx_seq_one_letter_code
_entity_poly.pdbx_strand_id
1 'polypeptide(L)'
;MKSLKVIALVLLLLSTFATITPVARASSSFRLGNEVLLEKHRHLIEGKRIGLVTNQSGVNSKGESLIDILANDKDLMLTALYGPEHGIDGKAAAGAYVESYTHPTLNIPVYSLYGSTRKPTPAMLTNIDVLLFDIQDIGARTYTYISTMNYAMIAAKENNKPFIVLDRPNPLGGIIVEGPVLEDGFKTFVGVDNLPMAHGMTIGELAFYFNRLIGADLTVITMEGYSREMIYQDTGLPWVQTSPNIPNIDSVFGYMATGLGEGTGIGQQDKFKFIGGANIDPDMFAAILNTAKLPGVQFIAERFIRSNGTSVPGVRLLITDFKTFNPAKSGLYALFYARSLCNFSIPKSGPTLATMVMFDKVMGTNQVGVWLEKNYSPQQMEAAYTPGLNAFKKERVKYLLYGYVGNKTNPSILVNGRNTFTDVKPFISNARTLVPVRAIAENLGAEVEWFERDNSVTITKDAIVVRLVLNSRAASVNGAPLLLDVAPIATAGRTFLPVRFVSEYLGAEVDWQGDRFAVAITTR
;
A
#
# COMPACT_ATOMS: atom_id res chain seq x y z
N MET A 1 -68.65 -58.72 -24.68
CA MET A 1 -68.78 -57.44 -25.42
C MET A 1 -67.89 -56.40 -24.78
N LYS A 2 -66.91 -55.89 -25.55
CA LYS A 2 -66.21 -54.58 -25.46
C LYS A 2 -65.56 -54.19 -24.11
N SER A 3 -64.24 -54.40 -23.97
CA SER A 3 -63.16 -53.38 -23.97
C SER A 3 -62.89 -52.82 -22.55
N LEU A 4 -61.67 -52.66 -22.02
CA LEU A 4 -60.33 -52.52 -22.60
C LEU A 4 -59.29 -52.79 -21.47
N LYS A 5 -58.12 -53.33 -21.84
CA LYS A 5 -56.95 -53.55 -20.98
C LYS A 5 -56.34 -52.22 -20.53
N VAL A 6 -55.89 -52.11 -19.27
CA VAL A 6 -54.83 -51.17 -18.88
C VAL A 6 -53.82 -51.93 -18.01
N ILE A 7 -52.61 -52.04 -18.55
CA ILE A 7 -51.41 -52.62 -17.95
C ILE A 7 -50.76 -51.53 -17.10
N ALA A 8 -50.36 -51.89 -15.87
CA ALA A 8 -49.58 -51.02 -14.99
C ALA A 8 -48.17 -50.80 -15.58
N LEU A 9 -47.85 -49.54 -15.89
CA LEU A 9 -46.51 -49.10 -16.32
C LEU A 9 -45.81 -48.46 -15.12
N VAL A 10 -44.79 -49.12 -14.59
CA VAL A 10 -43.88 -48.54 -13.58
C VAL A 10 -42.86 -47.69 -14.34
N LEU A 11 -42.99 -46.36 -14.23
CA LEU A 11 -42.01 -45.39 -14.71
C LEU A 11 -40.97 -45.13 -13.61
N LEU A 12 -39.79 -45.72 -13.75
CA LEU A 12 -38.60 -45.37 -12.97
C LEU A 12 -37.94 -44.14 -13.61
N LEU A 13 -38.22 -42.94 -13.08
CA LEU A 13 -37.53 -41.71 -13.47
C LEU A 13 -36.13 -41.70 -12.82
N LEU A 14 -35.12 -42.13 -13.59
CA LEU A 14 -33.71 -41.87 -13.29
C LEU A 14 -33.42 -40.38 -13.54
N SER A 15 -33.48 -39.56 -12.50
CA SER A 15 -32.93 -38.21 -12.52
C SER A 15 -31.40 -38.30 -12.49
N THR A 16 -30.75 -38.10 -13.62
CA THR A 16 -29.30 -37.88 -13.69
C THR A 16 -29.00 -36.52 -13.05
N PHE A 17 -28.63 -36.51 -11.76
CA PHE A 17 -27.94 -35.37 -11.17
C PHE A 17 -26.54 -35.31 -11.80
N ALA A 18 -26.38 -34.47 -12.81
CA ALA A 18 -25.06 -34.03 -13.22
C ALA A 18 -24.48 -33.24 -12.04
N THR A 19 -23.59 -33.87 -11.27
CA THR A 19 -22.78 -33.20 -10.26
C THR A 19 -21.92 -32.19 -10.99
N ILE A 20 -22.32 -30.92 -10.95
CA ILE A 20 -21.45 -29.80 -11.28
C ILE A 20 -20.39 -29.79 -10.16
N THR A 21 -19.29 -30.50 -10.37
CA THR A 21 -18.09 -30.28 -9.58
C THR A 21 -17.70 -28.82 -9.78
N PRO A 22 -17.66 -27.99 -8.73
CA PRO A 22 -17.08 -26.67 -8.88
C PRO A 22 -15.64 -26.89 -9.31
N VAL A 23 -15.28 -26.43 -10.51
CA VAL A 23 -13.87 -26.26 -10.87
C VAL A 23 -13.33 -25.34 -9.80
N ALA A 24 -12.55 -25.91 -8.87
CA ALA A 24 -11.80 -25.13 -7.91
C ALA A 24 -10.96 -24.15 -8.72
N ARG A 25 -11.37 -22.88 -8.71
CA ARG A 25 -10.57 -21.80 -9.27
C ARG A 25 -9.25 -21.91 -8.54
N ALA A 26 -8.17 -22.25 -9.25
CA ALA A 26 -6.85 -22.25 -8.66
C ALA A 26 -6.65 -20.85 -8.08
N SER A 27 -6.74 -20.74 -6.76
CA SER A 27 -6.33 -19.54 -6.06
C SER A 27 -4.88 -19.37 -6.47
N SER A 28 -4.56 -18.30 -7.21
CA SER A 28 -3.18 -17.87 -7.32
C SER A 28 -2.67 -17.74 -5.88
N SER A 29 -1.80 -18.64 -5.44
CA SER A 29 -1.34 -18.66 -4.05
C SER A 29 -0.65 -17.33 -3.78
N PHE A 30 -1.23 -16.51 -2.90
CA PHE A 30 -0.57 -15.30 -2.43
C PHE A 30 0.75 -15.70 -1.76
N ARG A 31 1.85 -15.02 -2.08
CA ARG A 31 3.18 -15.31 -1.50
C ARG A 31 3.88 -14.04 -1.07
N LEU A 32 4.44 -14.07 0.14
CA LEU A 32 5.19 -12.96 0.71
C LEU A 32 6.59 -12.86 0.11
N GLY A 33 7.20 -11.67 0.19
CA GLY A 33 8.57 -11.46 -0.31
C GLY A 33 9.61 -12.39 0.33
N ASN A 34 9.41 -12.79 1.58
CA ASN A 34 10.32 -13.73 2.26
C ASN A 34 10.24 -15.16 1.71
N GLU A 35 9.05 -15.64 1.33
CA GLU A 35 8.85 -16.92 0.66
C GLU A 35 9.39 -16.90 -0.77
N VAL A 36 9.21 -15.78 -1.47
CA VAL A 36 9.73 -15.59 -2.84
C VAL A 36 11.26 -15.52 -2.83
N LEU A 37 11.86 -14.87 -1.83
CA LEU A 37 13.32 -14.85 -1.64
C LEU A 37 13.86 -16.27 -1.53
N LEU A 38 13.33 -17.05 -0.58
CA LEU A 38 13.86 -18.38 -0.26
C LEU A 38 13.71 -19.38 -1.41
N GLU A 39 12.62 -19.28 -2.18
CA GLU A 39 12.39 -20.23 -3.27
C GLU A 39 13.00 -19.82 -4.62
N LYS A 40 13.06 -18.51 -4.93
CA LYS A 40 13.42 -18.03 -6.28
C LYS A 40 14.67 -17.16 -6.33
N HIS A 41 15.07 -16.57 -5.20
CA HIS A 41 16.17 -15.61 -5.14
C HIS A 41 17.20 -15.93 -4.03
N ARG A 42 17.29 -17.19 -3.60
CA ARG A 42 18.20 -17.63 -2.53
C ARG A 42 19.66 -17.28 -2.79
N HIS A 43 20.08 -17.30 -4.06
CA HIS A 43 21.42 -16.87 -4.51
C HIS A 43 21.80 -15.44 -4.09
N LEU A 44 20.84 -14.58 -3.75
CA LEU A 44 21.12 -13.22 -3.26
C LEU A 44 21.69 -13.21 -1.83
N ILE A 45 21.49 -14.28 -1.06
CA ILE A 45 21.89 -14.38 0.36
C ILE A 45 22.80 -15.58 0.67
N GLU A 46 22.91 -16.55 -0.24
CA GLU A 46 23.82 -17.70 -0.08
C GLU A 46 25.27 -17.26 0.08
N GLY A 47 25.97 -17.87 1.05
CA GLY A 47 27.38 -17.57 1.34
C GLY A 47 27.65 -16.16 1.92
N LYS A 48 26.60 -15.39 2.23
CA LYS A 48 26.70 -14.04 2.81
C LYS A 48 26.35 -14.05 4.29
N ARG A 49 27.00 -13.19 5.07
CA ARG A 49 26.59 -12.88 6.45
C ARG A 49 25.37 -11.97 6.42
N ILE A 50 24.26 -12.44 6.97
CA ILE A 50 22.95 -11.80 6.89
C ILE A 50 22.72 -10.99 8.16
N GLY A 51 22.49 -9.69 7.98
CA GLY A 51 21.80 -8.85 8.96
C GLY A 51 20.31 -8.82 8.67
N LEU A 52 19.46 -8.93 9.68
CA LEU A 52 18.01 -8.90 9.49
C LEU A 52 17.35 -7.81 10.37
N VAL A 53 16.78 -6.79 9.72
CA VAL A 53 15.87 -5.84 10.35
C VAL A 53 14.48 -6.45 10.37
N THR A 54 13.99 -6.83 11.55
CA THR A 54 12.71 -7.53 11.68
C THR A 54 12.08 -7.37 13.07
N ASN A 55 10.89 -7.93 13.22
CA ASN A 55 10.20 -8.11 14.48
C ASN A 55 9.26 -9.34 14.41
N GLN A 56 8.34 -9.47 15.37
CA GLN A 56 7.39 -10.59 15.46
C GLN A 56 6.49 -10.76 14.24
N SER A 57 6.33 -9.72 13.41
CA SER A 57 5.55 -9.79 12.17
C SER A 57 6.33 -10.36 10.98
N GLY A 58 7.64 -10.54 11.12
CA GLY A 58 8.55 -11.14 10.15
C GLY A 58 8.35 -12.66 10.02
N VAL A 59 7.14 -13.10 9.68
CA VAL A 59 6.77 -14.50 9.50
C VAL A 59 6.35 -14.80 8.06
N ASN A 60 6.42 -16.06 7.64
CA ASN A 60 5.88 -16.52 6.36
C ASN A 60 4.35 -16.76 6.43
N SER A 61 3.73 -17.27 5.35
CA SER A 61 2.28 -17.52 5.31
C SER A 61 1.78 -18.56 6.33
N LYS A 62 2.68 -19.39 6.86
CA LYS A 62 2.41 -20.40 7.89
C LYS A 62 2.62 -19.88 9.32
N GLY A 63 3.07 -18.64 9.48
CA GLY A 63 3.41 -18.06 10.79
C GLY A 63 4.79 -18.45 11.32
N GLU A 64 5.65 -19.05 10.50
CA GLU A 64 7.02 -19.40 10.87
C GLU A 64 7.91 -18.15 10.78
N SER A 65 8.69 -17.88 11.83
CA SER A 65 9.58 -16.71 11.94
C SER A 65 10.72 -16.77 10.92
N LEU A 66 10.98 -15.67 10.22
CA LEU A 66 12.13 -15.57 9.32
C LEU A 66 13.45 -15.67 10.08
N ILE A 67 13.50 -15.26 11.36
CA ILE A 67 14.66 -15.48 12.23
C ILE A 67 14.95 -16.98 12.32
N ASP A 68 13.92 -17.78 12.63
CA ASP A 68 14.07 -19.22 12.82
C ASP A 68 14.35 -19.93 11.49
N ILE A 69 13.72 -19.50 10.40
CA ILE A 69 13.96 -20.06 9.06
C ILE A 69 15.43 -19.85 8.64
N LEU A 70 15.95 -18.63 8.78
CA LEU A 70 17.34 -18.34 8.41
C LEU A 70 18.35 -19.00 9.36
N ALA A 71 18.06 -19.08 10.66
CA ALA A 71 18.95 -19.68 11.64
C ALA A 71 19.05 -21.21 11.53
N ASN A 72 17.97 -21.88 11.08
CA ASN A 72 17.93 -23.33 10.95
C ASN A 72 18.41 -23.84 9.57
N ASP A 73 18.57 -22.95 8.58
CA ASP A 73 19.15 -23.29 7.29
C ASP A 73 20.69 -23.29 7.37
N LYS A 74 21.30 -24.46 7.13
CA LYS A 74 22.75 -24.67 7.29
C LYS A 74 23.60 -23.98 6.23
N ASP A 75 23.03 -23.59 5.09
CA ASP A 75 23.79 -22.90 4.03
C ASP A 75 23.67 -21.37 4.13
N LEU A 76 22.90 -20.87 5.12
CA LEU A 76 22.70 -19.46 5.37
C LEU A 76 23.38 -19.04 6.67
N MET A 77 23.80 -17.78 6.75
CA MET A 77 24.57 -17.27 7.89
C MET A 77 23.89 -16.03 8.50
N LEU A 78 22.90 -16.24 9.36
CA LEU A 78 22.32 -15.13 10.15
C LEU A 78 23.30 -14.69 11.24
N THR A 79 23.81 -13.46 11.16
CA THR A 79 24.87 -12.97 12.07
C THR A 79 24.47 -11.79 12.94
N ALA A 80 23.39 -11.08 12.61
CA ALA A 80 22.89 -9.98 13.43
C ALA A 80 21.39 -9.74 13.23
N LEU A 81 20.71 -9.33 14.30
CA LEU A 81 19.32 -8.89 14.30
C LEU A 81 19.23 -7.42 14.65
N TYR A 82 18.26 -6.72 14.06
CA TYR A 82 18.01 -5.30 14.31
C TYR A 82 16.53 -5.09 14.61
N GLY A 83 16.20 -4.80 15.87
CA GLY A 83 14.83 -4.59 16.33
C GLY A 83 14.41 -3.12 16.21
N PRO A 84 13.24 -2.81 15.62
CA PRO A 84 12.69 -1.45 15.54
C PRO A 84 12.08 -1.04 16.89
N GLU A 85 11.20 -0.04 16.86
CA GLU A 85 10.26 0.23 17.96
C GLU A 85 9.51 -1.05 18.36
N HIS A 86 9.34 -1.28 19.66
CA HIS A 86 8.78 -2.49 20.29
C HIS A 86 9.73 -3.70 20.35
N GLY A 87 10.94 -3.63 19.77
CA GLY A 87 11.92 -4.72 19.75
C GLY A 87 11.57 -5.83 18.76
N ILE A 88 12.34 -6.93 18.78
CA ILE A 88 12.14 -8.04 17.83
C ILE A 88 10.92 -8.92 18.17
N ASP A 89 10.37 -8.83 19.38
CA ASP A 89 9.20 -9.62 19.81
C ASP A 89 7.89 -8.82 19.90
N GLY A 90 7.96 -7.50 19.69
CA GLY A 90 6.80 -6.61 19.67
C GLY A 90 6.13 -6.34 21.00
N LYS A 91 6.76 -6.71 22.12
CA LYS A 91 6.12 -6.63 23.46
C LYS A 91 6.35 -5.31 24.18
N ALA A 92 7.42 -4.57 23.85
CA ALA A 92 7.70 -3.32 24.53
C ALA A 92 6.63 -2.25 24.21
N ALA A 93 6.30 -1.41 25.20
CA ALA A 93 5.29 -0.36 25.03
C ALA A 93 5.73 0.69 23.98
N ALA A 94 4.76 1.42 23.41
CA ALA A 94 5.06 2.53 22.50
C ALA A 94 5.92 3.59 23.19
N GLY A 95 6.96 4.07 22.51
CA GLY A 95 7.93 4.99 23.10
C GLY A 95 8.94 4.36 24.09
N ALA A 96 8.79 3.09 24.46
CA ALA A 96 9.73 2.43 25.37
C ALA A 96 11.03 2.05 24.65
N TYR A 97 12.16 2.27 25.33
CA TYR A 97 13.47 1.84 24.85
C TYR A 97 13.70 0.36 25.16
N VAL A 98 14.21 -0.38 24.18
CA VAL A 98 14.70 -1.76 24.32
C VAL A 98 16.21 -1.71 24.16
N GLU A 99 16.97 -2.26 25.09
CA GLU A 99 18.43 -2.30 25.01
C GLU A 99 18.92 -3.34 23.98
N SER A 100 20.15 -3.15 23.48
CA SER A 100 20.79 -4.17 22.64
C SER A 100 21.30 -5.32 23.53
N TYR A 101 21.23 -6.55 23.04
CA TYR A 101 21.57 -7.75 23.81
C TYR A 101 22.10 -8.87 22.90
N THR A 102 22.60 -9.94 23.49
CA THR A 102 22.97 -11.16 22.77
C THR A 102 21.77 -12.11 22.75
N HIS A 103 21.36 -12.57 21.57
CA HIS A 103 20.24 -13.47 21.42
C HIS A 103 20.45 -14.75 22.25
N PRO A 104 19.51 -15.15 23.13
CA PRO A 104 19.77 -16.16 24.17
C PRO A 104 20.07 -17.56 23.62
N THR A 105 19.50 -17.93 22.46
CA THR A 105 19.72 -19.24 21.83
C THR A 105 20.73 -19.19 20.68
N LEU A 106 20.58 -18.22 19.77
CA LEU A 106 21.43 -18.05 18.59
C LEU A 106 22.83 -17.49 18.88
N ASN A 107 23.04 -16.85 20.05
CA ASN A 107 24.30 -16.23 20.43
C ASN A 107 24.85 -15.20 19.42
N ILE A 108 23.94 -14.48 18.75
CA ILE A 108 24.23 -13.36 17.82
C ILE A 108 23.77 -12.04 18.42
N PRO A 109 24.35 -10.89 18.06
CA PRO A 109 23.88 -9.59 18.54
C PRO A 109 22.47 -9.27 18.04
N VAL A 110 21.66 -8.69 18.94
CA VAL A 110 20.39 -8.03 18.66
C VAL A 110 20.55 -6.54 18.98
N TYR A 111 20.56 -5.72 17.94
CA TYR A 111 20.71 -4.27 18.05
C TYR A 111 19.34 -3.59 18.11
N SER A 112 19.21 -2.62 19.02
CA SER A 112 18.04 -1.76 19.08
C SER A 112 18.16 -0.59 18.11
N LEU A 113 17.19 -0.45 17.22
CA LEU A 113 17.04 0.67 16.30
C LEU A 113 15.99 1.69 16.80
N TYR A 114 15.95 1.90 18.12
CA TYR A 114 15.06 2.87 18.77
C TYR A 114 15.79 3.72 19.82
N GLY A 115 15.12 4.77 20.32
CA GLY A 115 15.72 5.70 21.30
C GLY A 115 16.87 6.50 20.72
N SER A 116 18.06 6.39 21.33
CA SER A 116 19.27 7.12 20.92
C SER A 116 19.87 6.63 19.61
N THR A 117 19.58 5.40 19.20
CA THR A 117 20.14 4.78 17.99
C THR A 117 19.03 4.32 17.07
N ARG A 118 18.53 5.21 16.20
CA ARG A 118 17.47 4.88 15.22
C ARG A 118 18.02 4.47 13.85
N LYS A 119 19.29 4.79 13.59
CA LYS A 119 20.04 4.43 12.38
C LYS A 119 21.14 3.44 12.78
N PRO A 120 21.30 2.29 12.10
CA PRO A 120 22.41 1.39 12.36
C PRO A 120 23.75 2.14 12.30
N THR A 121 24.62 1.92 13.27
CA THR A 121 25.97 2.51 13.25
C THR A 121 26.89 1.67 12.37
N PRO A 122 28.02 2.23 11.87
CA PRO A 122 29.01 1.45 11.13
C PRO A 122 29.47 0.19 11.87
N ALA A 123 29.66 0.28 13.19
CA ALA A 123 30.06 -0.84 14.04
C ALA A 123 29.03 -2.00 13.99
N MET A 124 27.74 -1.67 13.99
CA MET A 124 26.66 -2.65 13.91
C MET A 124 26.58 -3.37 12.56
N LEU A 125 27.22 -2.83 11.50
CA LEU A 125 27.19 -3.37 10.14
C LEU A 125 28.49 -4.11 9.74
N THR A 126 29.47 -4.19 10.64
CA THR A 126 30.78 -4.81 10.35
C THR A 126 30.69 -6.31 10.06
N ASN A 127 29.79 -7.00 10.75
CA ASN A 127 29.65 -8.46 10.72
C ASN A 127 28.59 -8.96 9.72
N ILE A 128 28.13 -8.11 8.80
CA ILE A 128 27.15 -8.47 7.77
C ILE A 128 27.69 -8.11 6.38
N ASP A 129 27.24 -8.85 5.37
CA ASP A 129 27.49 -8.60 3.95
C ASP A 129 26.23 -8.11 3.23
N VAL A 130 25.04 -8.41 3.76
CA VAL A 130 23.75 -7.97 3.24
C VAL A 130 22.80 -7.65 4.40
N LEU A 131 21.99 -6.61 4.25
CA LEU A 131 20.96 -6.24 5.22
C LEU A 131 19.57 -6.48 4.63
N LEU A 132 18.82 -7.40 5.25
CA LEU A 132 17.43 -7.70 4.91
C LEU A 132 16.48 -6.84 5.74
N PHE A 133 15.34 -6.46 5.16
CA PHE A 133 14.23 -5.83 5.86
C PHE A 133 12.95 -6.65 5.67
N ASP A 134 12.39 -7.18 6.76
CA ASP A 134 11.16 -7.97 6.77
C ASP A 134 10.26 -7.61 7.96
N ILE A 135 9.35 -6.65 7.78
CA ILE A 135 8.43 -6.14 8.81
C ILE A 135 7.08 -5.77 8.18
N GLN A 136 5.97 -6.21 8.78
CA GLN A 136 4.62 -5.79 8.40
C GLN A 136 4.32 -4.37 8.91
N ASP A 137 4.12 -3.44 7.97
CA ASP A 137 3.62 -2.07 8.16
C ASP A 137 2.06 -2.04 8.23
N ILE A 138 1.47 -0.88 8.52
CA ILE A 138 0.02 -0.65 8.58
C ILE A 138 -0.53 0.34 7.52
N GLY A 139 0.31 0.88 6.64
CA GLY A 139 -0.10 1.80 5.58
C GLY A 139 -0.24 3.27 6.02
N ALA A 140 0.38 3.65 7.13
CA ALA A 140 0.31 4.99 7.70
C ALA A 140 1.70 5.62 7.83
N ARG A 141 1.84 6.89 7.40
CA ARG A 141 3.12 7.64 7.45
C ARG A 141 3.76 7.66 8.83
N THR A 142 2.96 7.75 9.88
CA THR A 142 3.42 7.89 11.27
C THR A 142 3.78 6.57 11.93
N TYR A 143 3.57 5.44 11.26
CA TYR A 143 3.98 4.14 11.78
C TYR A 143 5.46 3.90 11.49
N THR A 144 6.30 3.99 12.53
CA THR A 144 7.75 4.26 12.43
C THR A 144 8.60 3.16 11.80
N TYR A 145 8.03 2.00 11.45
CA TYR A 145 8.77 0.93 10.78
C TYR A 145 9.30 1.35 9.40
N ILE A 146 8.55 2.16 8.65
CA ILE A 146 9.03 2.72 7.38
C ILE A 146 10.16 3.75 7.59
N SER A 147 10.17 4.43 8.76
CA SER A 147 11.26 5.33 9.16
C SER A 147 12.52 4.54 9.52
N THR A 148 12.37 3.40 10.23
CA THR A 148 13.47 2.46 10.48
C THR A 148 14.05 1.93 9.16
N MET A 149 13.20 1.56 8.20
CA MET A 149 13.64 1.14 6.86
C MET A 149 14.47 2.24 6.18
N ASN A 150 13.96 3.48 6.15
CA ASN A 150 14.66 4.62 5.56
C ASN A 150 16.05 4.83 6.18
N TYR A 151 16.15 4.83 7.52
CA TYR A 151 17.42 5.02 8.21
C TYR A 151 18.38 3.84 7.99
N ALA A 152 17.87 2.61 7.96
CA ALA A 152 18.67 1.43 7.66
C ALA A 152 19.20 1.46 6.21
N MET A 153 18.40 1.92 5.25
CA MET A 153 18.85 2.13 3.87
C MET A 153 19.95 3.19 3.76
N ILE A 154 19.83 4.30 4.49
CA ILE A 154 20.88 5.34 4.56
C ILE A 154 22.17 4.72 5.13
N ALA A 155 22.09 4.00 6.24
CA ALA A 155 23.26 3.35 6.84
C ALA A 155 23.89 2.30 5.91
N ALA A 156 23.07 1.53 5.20
CA ALA A 156 23.53 0.56 4.22
C ALA A 156 24.28 1.24 3.06
N LYS A 157 23.74 2.35 2.52
CA LYS A 157 24.42 3.17 1.52
C LYS A 157 25.77 3.70 2.03
N GLU A 158 25.79 4.30 3.22
CA GLU A 158 27.00 4.86 3.83
C GLU A 158 28.11 3.82 4.06
N ASN A 159 27.74 2.53 4.21
CA ASN A 159 28.65 1.44 4.53
C ASN A 159 28.79 0.40 3.40
N ASN A 160 28.35 0.74 2.18
CA ASN A 160 28.40 -0.13 0.99
C ASN A 160 27.82 -1.54 1.23
N LYS A 161 26.67 -1.60 1.92
CA LYS A 161 25.93 -2.85 2.14
C LYS A 161 24.75 -2.93 1.16
N PRO A 162 24.64 -4.01 0.37
CA PRO A 162 23.40 -4.34 -0.32
C PRO A 162 22.24 -4.39 0.68
N PHE A 163 21.11 -3.77 0.31
CA PHE A 163 19.90 -3.72 1.11
C PHE A 163 18.76 -4.42 0.36
N ILE A 164 18.15 -5.43 0.97
CA ILE A 164 17.08 -6.22 0.35
C ILE A 164 15.80 -6.08 1.15
N VAL A 165 14.74 -5.57 0.53
CA VAL A 165 13.41 -5.47 1.15
C VAL A 165 12.57 -6.67 0.72
N LEU A 166 12.03 -7.39 1.69
CA LEU A 166 11.12 -8.51 1.47
C LEU A 166 9.70 -7.96 1.55
N ASP A 167 9.09 -7.74 0.40
CA ASP A 167 7.87 -6.93 0.34
C ASP A 167 6.67 -7.61 1.03
N ARG A 168 5.79 -6.78 1.58
CA ARG A 168 4.60 -7.18 2.34
C ARG A 168 3.38 -6.34 1.95
N PRO A 169 2.15 -6.86 2.12
CA PRO A 169 0.94 -6.11 1.78
C PRO A 169 0.87 -4.80 2.54
N ASN A 170 0.45 -3.72 1.88
CA ASN A 170 -0.13 -2.59 2.60
C ASN A 170 -1.52 -3.03 3.10
N PRO A 171 -1.80 -3.05 4.42
CA PRO A 171 -3.06 -3.58 4.92
C PRO A 171 -4.30 -2.80 4.48
N LEU A 172 -4.15 -1.51 4.20
CA LEU A 172 -5.20 -0.63 3.66
C LEU A 172 -5.32 -0.72 2.12
N GLY A 173 -4.49 -1.55 1.49
CA GLY A 173 -4.38 -1.66 0.04
C GLY A 173 -3.61 -0.52 -0.62
N GLY A 174 -3.54 -0.57 -1.95
CA GLY A 174 -2.85 0.42 -2.78
C GLY A 174 -3.75 1.55 -3.31
N ILE A 175 -5.07 1.49 -3.03
CA ILE A 175 -6.04 2.46 -3.55
C ILE A 175 -6.16 3.70 -2.67
N ILE A 176 -6.17 3.54 -1.35
CA ILE A 176 -6.36 4.65 -0.41
C ILE A 176 -5.08 5.49 -0.34
N VAL A 177 -5.20 6.76 -0.75
CA VAL A 177 -4.12 7.75 -0.67
C VAL A 177 -4.73 9.07 -0.25
N GLU A 178 -4.41 9.52 0.95
CA GLU A 178 -5.23 10.52 1.61
C GLU A 178 -4.49 11.34 2.67
N GLY A 179 -4.93 12.59 2.80
CA GLY A 179 -4.50 13.52 3.85
C GLY A 179 -3.35 14.44 3.44
N PRO A 180 -3.03 15.43 4.29
CA PRO A 180 -1.95 16.38 4.06
C PRO A 180 -0.60 15.67 3.85
N VAL A 181 0.10 16.09 2.80
CA VAL A 181 1.46 15.63 2.49
C VAL A 181 2.43 16.32 3.43
N LEU A 182 3.36 15.54 3.98
CA LEU A 182 4.39 16.04 4.86
C LEU A 182 5.27 17.08 4.16
N GLU A 183 5.49 18.20 4.81
CA GLU A 183 6.37 19.29 4.37
C GLU A 183 7.79 19.12 4.96
N ASP A 184 8.82 19.58 4.24
CA ASP A 184 10.22 19.38 4.62
C ASP A 184 10.56 19.90 6.02
N GLY A 185 9.96 21.03 6.41
CA GLY A 185 10.13 21.63 7.73
C GLY A 185 9.60 20.78 8.89
N PHE A 186 8.79 19.75 8.61
CA PHE A 186 8.17 18.85 9.60
C PHE A 186 8.73 17.42 9.53
N LYS A 187 9.80 17.17 8.75
CA LYS A 187 10.46 15.86 8.69
C LYS A 187 11.04 15.48 10.05
N THR A 188 10.65 14.32 10.54
CA THR A 188 11.12 13.73 11.81
C THR A 188 11.08 12.20 11.73
N PHE A 189 11.37 11.49 12.83
CA PHE A 189 11.27 10.03 12.84
C PHE A 189 9.84 9.50 12.65
N VAL A 190 8.79 10.30 12.89
CA VAL A 190 7.40 9.91 12.58
C VAL A 190 6.96 10.35 11.17
N GLY A 191 7.90 10.76 10.33
CA GLY A 191 7.66 11.19 8.96
C GLY A 191 8.96 11.60 8.28
N VAL A 192 9.61 10.64 7.62
CA VAL A 192 10.98 10.79 7.08
C VAL A 192 11.04 11.34 5.66
N ASP A 193 9.90 11.37 4.96
CA ASP A 193 9.79 11.82 3.58
C ASP A 193 8.41 12.43 3.31
N ASN A 194 8.24 13.12 2.18
CA ASN A 194 7.02 13.81 1.78
C ASN A 194 5.93 12.81 1.36
N LEU A 195 5.36 12.12 2.35
CA LEU A 195 4.25 11.20 2.22
C LEU A 195 2.95 11.87 2.71
N PRO A 196 1.78 11.58 2.13
CA PRO A 196 0.49 11.84 2.76
C PRO A 196 0.30 10.91 3.97
N MET A 197 -0.78 11.09 4.73
CA MET A 197 -1.05 10.27 5.91
C MET A 197 -1.24 8.79 5.55
N ALA A 198 -2.16 8.52 4.62
CA ALA A 198 -2.28 7.22 3.96
C ALA A 198 -1.54 7.28 2.63
N HIS A 199 -0.43 6.54 2.49
CA HIS A 199 0.42 6.59 1.30
C HIS A 199 -0.01 5.60 0.20
N GLY A 200 -0.71 4.52 0.57
CA GLY A 200 -1.20 3.49 -0.34
C GLY A 200 -0.07 2.83 -1.13
N MET A 201 1.07 2.57 -0.49
CA MET A 201 2.24 1.92 -1.09
C MET A 201 2.69 0.77 -0.20
N THR A 202 3.22 -0.30 -0.77
CA THR A 202 3.86 -1.38 0.00
C THR A 202 5.21 -0.90 0.55
N ILE A 203 5.83 -1.68 1.45
CA ILE A 203 7.17 -1.35 1.96
C ILE A 203 8.22 -1.40 0.85
N GLY A 204 8.07 -2.30 -0.13
CA GLY A 204 8.94 -2.38 -1.32
C GLY A 204 8.79 -1.16 -2.23
N GLU A 205 7.55 -0.73 -2.50
CA GLU A 205 7.29 0.51 -3.25
C GLU A 205 7.83 1.75 -2.49
N LEU A 206 7.67 1.79 -1.16
CA LEU A 206 8.23 2.85 -0.32
C LEU A 206 9.77 2.84 -0.31
N ALA A 207 10.41 1.67 -0.33
CA ALA A 207 11.85 1.57 -0.43
C ALA A 207 12.34 2.21 -1.72
N PHE A 208 11.72 1.92 -2.88
CA PHE A 208 12.04 2.62 -4.12
C PHE A 208 11.78 4.12 -4.05
N TYR A 209 10.66 4.53 -3.45
CA TYR A 209 10.35 5.94 -3.22
C TYR A 209 11.50 6.62 -2.46
N PHE A 210 11.84 6.13 -1.26
CA PHE A 210 12.93 6.68 -0.45
C PHE A 210 14.28 6.64 -1.18
N ASN A 211 14.52 5.59 -1.98
CA ASN A 211 15.79 5.42 -2.67
C ASN A 211 16.07 6.50 -3.72
N ARG A 212 15.04 7.24 -4.20
CA ARG A 212 15.25 8.39 -5.10
C ARG A 212 16.19 9.44 -4.50
N LEU A 213 16.24 9.56 -3.17
CA LEU A 213 17.10 10.50 -2.44
C LEU A 213 18.32 9.82 -1.82
N ILE A 214 18.25 8.52 -1.52
CA ILE A 214 19.31 7.79 -0.81
C ILE A 214 20.36 7.22 -1.77
N GLY A 215 19.93 6.61 -2.89
CA GLY A 215 20.82 5.94 -3.84
C GLY A 215 21.55 4.72 -3.28
N ALA A 216 20.91 3.96 -2.38
CA ALA A 216 21.38 2.66 -1.88
C ALA A 216 21.38 1.60 -2.99
N ASP A 217 22.25 0.59 -2.83
CA ASP A 217 22.19 -0.67 -3.59
C ASP A 217 20.99 -1.48 -3.08
N LEU A 218 19.82 -1.18 -3.67
CA LEU A 218 18.51 -1.67 -3.23
C LEU A 218 18.02 -2.77 -4.16
N THR A 219 17.67 -3.90 -3.57
CA THR A 219 16.84 -4.93 -4.20
C THR A 219 15.52 -5.05 -3.46
N VAL A 220 14.41 -5.19 -4.18
CA VAL A 220 13.09 -5.49 -3.59
C VAL A 220 12.63 -6.85 -4.11
N ILE A 221 12.30 -7.75 -3.20
CA ILE A 221 11.69 -9.04 -3.52
C ILE A 221 10.18 -8.86 -3.46
N THR A 222 9.54 -8.79 -4.63
CA THR A 222 8.11 -8.58 -4.79
C THR A 222 7.29 -9.77 -4.30
N MET A 223 6.09 -9.50 -3.80
CA MET A 223 5.08 -10.52 -3.54
C MET A 223 4.53 -11.13 -4.84
N GLU A 224 3.96 -12.33 -4.74
CA GLU A 224 3.17 -12.92 -5.82
C GLU A 224 1.69 -12.94 -5.44
N GLY A 225 0.82 -12.67 -6.41
CA GLY A 225 -0.63 -12.62 -6.19
C GLY A 225 -1.16 -11.34 -5.53
N TYR A 226 -0.30 -10.40 -5.11
CA TYR A 226 -0.74 -9.10 -4.62
C TYR A 226 -1.22 -8.19 -5.77
N SER A 227 -2.27 -7.42 -5.49
CA SER A 227 -2.74 -6.34 -6.36
C SER A 227 -3.09 -5.13 -5.50
N ARG A 228 -3.12 -3.94 -6.12
CA ARG A 228 -3.44 -2.71 -5.38
C ARG A 228 -4.84 -2.69 -4.77
N GLU A 229 -5.77 -3.49 -5.32
CA GLU A 229 -7.16 -3.55 -4.87
C GLU A 229 -7.35 -4.46 -3.65
N MET A 230 -6.32 -5.25 -3.28
CA MET A 230 -6.36 -6.10 -2.10
C MET A 230 -6.13 -5.28 -0.84
N ILE A 231 -7.04 -5.41 0.13
CA ILE A 231 -6.78 -5.12 1.54
C ILE A 231 -6.20 -6.37 2.21
N TYR A 232 -5.68 -6.27 3.44
CA TYR A 232 -5.02 -7.40 4.11
C TYR A 232 -5.88 -8.67 4.13
N GLN A 233 -7.17 -8.53 4.42
CA GLN A 233 -8.11 -9.66 4.49
C GLN A 233 -8.22 -10.43 3.17
N ASP A 234 -8.01 -9.80 2.01
CA ASP A 234 -8.07 -10.46 0.71
C ASP A 234 -6.87 -11.41 0.47
N THR A 235 -5.79 -11.26 1.24
CA THR A 235 -4.58 -12.10 1.11
C THR A 235 -4.77 -13.51 1.69
N GLY A 236 -5.76 -13.70 2.57
CA GLY A 236 -5.94 -14.93 3.33
C GLY A 236 -4.92 -15.16 4.45
N LEU A 237 -4.00 -14.23 4.68
CA LEU A 237 -2.98 -14.34 5.74
C LEU A 237 -3.57 -14.06 7.13
N PRO A 238 -3.09 -14.77 8.17
CA PRO A 238 -3.41 -14.41 9.55
C PRO A 238 -2.71 -13.10 9.94
N TRP A 239 -3.45 -12.18 10.58
CA TRP A 239 -2.86 -10.96 11.10
C TRP A 239 -1.98 -11.24 12.31
N VAL A 240 -0.71 -10.86 12.22
CA VAL A 240 0.19 -10.81 13.38
C VAL A 240 0.16 -9.41 13.95
N GLN A 241 -0.10 -9.30 15.26
CA GLN A 241 -0.07 -8.03 15.98
C GLN A 241 1.23 -7.27 15.69
N THR A 242 1.13 -6.08 15.11
CA THR A 242 2.32 -5.28 14.75
C THR A 242 2.82 -4.43 15.92
N SER A 243 1.95 -4.06 16.86
CA SER A 243 2.32 -3.39 18.13
C SER A 243 1.26 -3.66 19.20
N PRO A 244 1.53 -3.38 20.50
CA PRO A 244 0.55 -3.60 21.57
C PRO A 244 -0.80 -2.88 21.39
N ASN A 245 -0.84 -1.82 20.57
CA ASN A 245 -2.07 -1.10 20.26
C ASN A 245 -2.68 -1.44 18.88
N ILE A 246 -2.05 -2.31 18.09
CA ILE A 246 -2.56 -2.80 16.80
C ILE A 246 -2.72 -4.34 16.83
N PRO A 247 -3.58 -4.88 17.70
CA PRO A 247 -3.78 -6.33 17.84
C PRO A 247 -4.55 -6.97 16.69
N ASN A 248 -5.32 -6.21 15.91
CA ASN A 248 -6.22 -6.72 14.87
C ASN A 248 -6.45 -5.70 13.76
N ILE A 249 -7.08 -6.16 12.67
CA ILE A 249 -7.36 -5.35 11.48
C ILE A 249 -8.26 -4.14 11.78
N ASP A 250 -9.21 -4.23 12.71
CA ASP A 250 -9.98 -3.04 13.12
C ASP A 250 -9.07 -1.93 13.65
N SER A 251 -8.02 -2.31 14.40
CA SER A 251 -7.06 -1.36 14.97
C SER A 251 -6.18 -0.74 13.88
N VAL A 252 -5.86 -1.50 12.83
CA VAL A 252 -5.12 -1.01 11.64
C VAL A 252 -5.89 0.12 10.96
N PHE A 253 -7.16 -0.13 10.63
CA PHE A 253 -8.02 0.88 10.01
C PHE A 253 -8.40 1.99 10.99
N GLY A 254 -8.52 1.68 12.28
CA GLY A 254 -8.79 2.65 13.33
C GLY A 254 -7.64 3.64 13.57
N TYR A 255 -6.39 3.25 13.28
CA TYR A 255 -5.18 4.01 13.63
C TYR A 255 -5.23 5.46 13.14
N MET A 256 -5.40 5.67 11.82
CA MET A 256 -5.51 7.02 11.26
C MET A 256 -6.88 7.65 11.50
N ALA A 257 -7.92 6.85 11.76
CA ALA A 257 -9.26 7.36 12.01
C ALA A 257 -9.45 7.94 13.42
N THR A 258 -8.59 7.57 14.37
CA THR A 258 -8.73 7.95 15.78
C THR A 258 -7.46 8.54 16.42
N GLY A 259 -6.28 8.34 15.80
CA GLY A 259 -4.96 8.68 16.36
C GLY A 259 -4.41 10.06 16.00
N LEU A 260 -5.24 11.02 15.60
CA LEU A 260 -4.76 12.30 15.01
C LEU A 260 -4.74 13.49 15.98
N GLY A 261 -5.33 13.36 17.17
CA GLY A 261 -5.59 14.49 18.07
C GLY A 261 -4.50 14.74 19.12
N GLU A 262 -3.24 14.37 18.86
CA GLU A 262 -2.14 14.56 19.81
C GLU A 262 -2.09 15.99 20.38
N GLY A 263 -2.08 16.12 21.70
CA GLY A 263 -2.08 17.42 22.40
C GLY A 263 -3.41 18.22 22.39
N THR A 264 -4.45 17.75 21.70
CA THR A 264 -5.76 18.43 21.63
C THR A 264 -6.72 18.02 22.76
N GLY A 265 -6.48 16.86 23.38
CA GLY A 265 -7.42 16.23 24.31
C GLY A 265 -8.48 15.35 23.64
N ILE A 266 -8.58 15.38 22.30
CA ILE A 266 -9.31 14.39 21.50
C ILE A 266 -8.34 13.28 21.11
N GLY A 267 -8.71 12.02 21.31
CA GLY A 267 -7.83 10.93 20.94
C GLY A 267 -8.47 9.55 21.00
N GLN A 268 -7.67 8.57 20.62
CA GLN A 268 -8.10 7.19 20.54
C GLN A 268 -8.33 6.55 21.91
N GLN A 269 -9.25 5.60 21.99
CA GLN A 269 -9.35 4.60 23.05
C GLN A 269 -9.57 3.21 22.42
N ASP A 270 -9.54 2.16 23.24
CA ASP A 270 -9.85 0.79 22.83
C ASP A 270 -9.07 0.33 21.59
N LYS A 271 -7.76 0.56 21.59
CA LYS A 271 -6.87 0.12 20.51
C LYS A 271 -7.31 0.70 19.16
N PHE A 272 -7.54 2.02 19.13
CA PHE A 272 -7.97 2.79 17.96
C PHE A 272 -9.40 2.52 17.45
N LYS A 273 -10.26 1.86 18.23
CA LYS A 273 -11.66 1.59 17.87
C LYS A 273 -12.65 2.67 18.33
N PHE A 274 -12.16 3.66 19.07
CA PHE A 274 -12.94 4.75 19.63
C PHE A 274 -12.17 6.06 19.51
N ILE A 275 -12.85 7.18 19.26
CA ILE A 275 -12.30 8.54 19.34
C ILE A 275 -13.20 9.43 20.20
N GLY A 276 -12.58 10.18 21.12
CA GLY A 276 -13.31 11.08 21.99
C GLY A 276 -12.41 11.93 22.86
N GLY A 277 -13.01 12.72 23.74
CA GLY A 277 -12.28 13.61 24.63
C GLY A 277 -13.20 14.31 25.61
N ALA A 278 -12.64 15.13 26.49
CA ALA A 278 -13.45 15.92 27.42
C ALA A 278 -14.36 16.90 26.66
N ASN A 279 -15.52 17.22 27.25
CA ASN A 279 -16.46 18.23 26.78
C ASN A 279 -17.07 17.99 25.38
N ILE A 280 -17.04 16.75 24.87
CA ILE A 280 -17.77 16.39 23.66
C ILE A 280 -19.12 15.77 24.03
N ASP A 281 -20.18 16.20 23.36
CA ASP A 281 -21.47 15.53 23.39
C ASP A 281 -21.40 14.32 22.41
N PRO A 282 -21.48 13.08 22.91
CA PRO A 282 -21.31 11.90 22.08
C PRO A 282 -22.45 11.72 21.05
N ASP A 283 -23.67 12.13 21.38
CA ASP A 283 -24.84 12.01 20.49
C ASP A 283 -24.73 13.01 19.34
N MET A 284 -24.39 14.27 19.64
CA MET A 284 -24.13 15.28 18.61
C MET A 284 -22.93 14.90 17.74
N PHE A 285 -21.87 14.34 18.33
CA PHE A 285 -20.68 13.95 17.59
C PHE A 285 -20.95 12.77 16.64
N ALA A 286 -21.68 11.75 17.09
CA ALA A 286 -22.13 10.67 16.23
C ALA A 286 -23.05 11.18 15.11
N ALA A 287 -24.02 12.05 15.43
CA ALA A 287 -24.97 12.58 14.46
C ALA A 287 -24.29 13.38 13.33
N ILE A 288 -23.37 14.29 13.67
CA ILE A 288 -22.69 15.10 12.66
C ILE A 288 -21.75 14.26 11.78
N LEU A 289 -21.05 13.28 12.37
CA LEU A 289 -20.19 12.36 11.62
C LEU A 289 -20.99 11.46 10.67
N ASN A 290 -22.12 10.91 11.11
CA ASN A 290 -22.97 10.09 10.25
C ASN A 290 -23.64 10.92 9.14
N THR A 291 -23.91 12.21 9.38
CA THR A 291 -24.44 13.13 8.35
C THR A 291 -23.42 13.38 7.22
N ALA A 292 -22.12 13.24 7.50
CA ALA A 292 -21.08 13.34 6.48
C ALA A 292 -21.07 12.17 5.47
N LYS A 293 -21.81 11.09 5.75
CA LYS A 293 -21.96 9.92 4.86
C LYS A 293 -20.63 9.35 4.39
N LEU A 294 -19.66 9.27 5.29
CA LEU A 294 -18.36 8.65 5.03
C LEU A 294 -18.58 7.16 4.69
N PRO A 295 -18.10 6.67 3.54
CA PRO A 295 -18.31 5.28 3.13
C PRO A 295 -17.68 4.28 4.11
N GLY A 296 -18.32 3.12 4.26
CA GLY A 296 -17.76 1.98 4.99
C GLY A 296 -17.67 2.14 6.51
N VAL A 297 -18.28 3.18 7.11
CA VAL A 297 -18.23 3.41 8.56
C VAL A 297 -19.54 3.97 9.11
N GLN A 298 -19.86 3.56 10.33
CA GLN A 298 -20.85 4.20 11.18
C GLN A 298 -20.20 4.62 12.50
N PHE A 299 -20.65 5.74 13.05
CA PHE A 299 -20.17 6.27 14.32
C PHE A 299 -21.27 6.12 15.37
N ILE A 300 -20.97 5.41 16.46
CA ILE A 300 -21.92 5.12 17.53
C ILE A 300 -21.54 5.95 18.75
N ALA A 301 -22.47 6.75 19.26
CA ALA A 301 -22.29 7.53 20.47
C ALA A 301 -21.97 6.58 21.65
N GLU A 302 -20.89 6.86 22.37
CA GLU A 302 -20.46 6.03 23.50
C GLU A 302 -19.71 6.86 24.54
N ARG A 303 -19.76 6.40 25.80
CA ARG A 303 -18.87 6.85 26.87
C ARG A 303 -17.94 5.71 27.26
N PHE A 304 -16.71 5.73 26.75
CA PHE A 304 -15.72 4.70 27.02
C PHE A 304 -15.22 4.82 28.46
N ILE A 305 -15.14 3.71 29.21
CA ILE A 305 -14.61 3.67 30.57
C ILE A 305 -13.18 3.13 30.54
N ARG A 306 -12.22 3.98 30.91
CA ARG A 306 -10.82 3.58 31.03
C ARG A 306 -10.62 2.62 32.21
N SER A 307 -9.51 1.89 32.22
CA SER A 307 -9.12 0.99 33.32
C SER A 307 -9.02 1.68 34.68
N ASN A 308 -8.74 3.00 34.70
CA ASN A 308 -8.72 3.81 35.91
C ASN A 308 -10.10 4.39 36.31
N GLY A 309 -11.19 3.95 35.68
CA GLY A 309 -12.56 4.42 35.92
C GLY A 309 -12.94 5.74 35.25
N THR A 310 -12.01 6.42 34.56
CA THR A 310 -12.31 7.68 33.88
C THR A 310 -13.23 7.45 32.68
N SER A 311 -14.35 8.17 32.62
CA SER A 311 -15.27 8.17 31.48
C SER A 311 -14.82 9.16 30.41
N VAL A 312 -14.72 8.70 29.17
CA VAL A 312 -14.36 9.50 27.99
C VAL A 312 -15.55 9.49 27.03
N PRO A 313 -16.28 10.61 26.86
CA PRO A 313 -17.33 10.68 25.85
C PRO A 313 -16.74 10.80 24.44
N GLY A 314 -17.45 10.26 23.46
CA GLY A 314 -17.03 10.26 22.07
C GLY A 314 -17.84 9.28 21.22
N VAL A 315 -17.17 8.68 20.23
CA VAL A 315 -17.80 7.73 19.31
C VAL A 315 -16.95 6.48 19.11
N ARG A 316 -17.62 5.33 19.07
CA ARG A 316 -17.07 4.06 18.60
C ARG A 316 -17.18 4.00 17.08
N LEU A 317 -16.12 3.49 16.46
CA LEU A 317 -16.08 3.24 15.02
C LEU A 317 -16.62 1.84 14.76
N LEU A 318 -17.69 1.75 13.97
CA LEU A 318 -18.18 0.51 13.39
C LEU A 318 -17.83 0.52 11.90
N ILE A 319 -16.76 -0.20 11.53
CA ILE A 319 -16.38 -0.36 10.13
C ILE A 319 -17.34 -1.38 9.51
N THR A 320 -18.14 -0.92 8.55
CA THR A 320 -19.16 -1.74 7.86
C THR A 320 -18.64 -2.31 6.54
N ASP A 321 -17.67 -1.64 5.92
CA ASP A 321 -16.98 -2.12 4.73
C ASP A 321 -15.55 -1.56 4.68
N PHE A 322 -14.59 -2.46 4.86
CA PHE A 322 -13.15 -2.12 4.87
C PHE A 322 -12.63 -1.65 3.51
N LYS A 323 -13.25 -2.02 2.39
CA LYS A 323 -12.78 -1.62 1.06
C LYS A 323 -13.15 -0.19 0.70
N THR A 324 -14.28 0.30 1.23
CA THR A 324 -14.74 1.66 1.00
C THR A 324 -14.37 2.62 2.13
N PHE A 325 -14.05 2.11 3.32
CA PHE A 325 -13.64 2.93 4.46
C PHE A 325 -12.27 3.59 4.25
N ASN A 326 -12.24 4.93 4.25
CA ASN A 326 -11.02 5.73 4.20
C ASN A 326 -10.67 6.25 5.60
N PRO A 327 -9.66 5.68 6.29
CA PRO A 327 -9.39 5.99 7.69
C PRO A 327 -8.78 7.38 7.89
N ALA A 328 -7.87 7.82 7.01
CA ALA A 328 -7.26 9.15 7.12
C ALA A 328 -8.29 10.26 6.93
N LYS A 329 -9.17 10.14 5.92
CA LYS A 329 -10.28 11.08 5.71
C LYS A 329 -11.20 11.12 6.92
N SER A 330 -11.59 9.95 7.42
CA SER A 330 -12.50 9.85 8.56
C SER A 330 -11.93 10.44 9.83
N GLY A 331 -10.64 10.25 10.09
CA GLY A 331 -9.97 10.86 11.25
C GLY A 331 -9.89 12.38 11.16
N LEU A 332 -9.60 12.93 9.98
CA LEU A 332 -9.62 14.37 9.77
C LEU A 332 -11.03 14.95 9.97
N TYR A 333 -12.07 14.28 9.47
CA TYR A 333 -13.47 14.68 9.71
C TYR A 333 -13.80 14.66 11.20
N ALA A 334 -13.43 13.59 11.91
CA ALA A 334 -13.66 13.46 13.34
C ALA A 334 -12.97 14.57 14.13
N LEU A 335 -11.72 14.91 13.79
CA LEU A 335 -10.99 16.00 14.45
C LEU A 335 -11.64 17.37 14.20
N PHE A 336 -12.03 17.67 12.96
CA PHE A 336 -12.66 18.95 12.60
C PHE A 336 -14.05 19.12 13.22
N TYR A 337 -14.86 18.06 13.23
CA TYR A 337 -16.16 18.11 13.91
C TYR A 337 -16.01 18.17 15.43
N ALA A 338 -15.07 17.44 16.02
CA ALA A 338 -14.78 17.58 17.46
C ALA A 338 -14.41 19.02 17.82
N ARG A 339 -13.57 19.68 17.00
CA ARG A 339 -13.22 21.11 17.17
C ARG A 339 -14.46 21.99 17.13
N SER A 340 -15.38 21.74 16.20
CA SER A 340 -16.63 22.52 16.08
C SER A 340 -17.58 22.34 17.28
N LEU A 341 -17.53 21.20 17.96
CA LEU A 341 -18.42 20.87 19.08
C LEU A 341 -17.86 21.32 20.44
N CYS A 342 -16.55 21.15 20.67
CA CYS A 342 -15.96 21.38 22.00
C CYS A 342 -14.85 22.44 22.04
N ASN A 343 -14.49 23.05 20.90
CA ASN A 343 -13.54 24.16 20.82
C ASN A 343 -12.19 23.90 21.55
N PHE A 344 -11.67 22.66 21.48
CA PHE A 344 -10.44 22.25 22.16
C PHE A 344 -9.20 23.08 21.76
N SER A 345 -8.22 23.25 22.64
CA SER A 345 -6.99 23.99 22.34
C SER A 345 -6.14 23.31 21.25
N ILE A 346 -5.65 24.08 20.29
CA ILE A 346 -4.81 23.58 19.19
C ILE A 346 -3.33 23.74 19.59
N PRO A 347 -2.55 22.64 19.66
CA PRO A 347 -1.11 22.71 19.90
C PRO A 347 -0.40 23.47 18.77
N LYS A 348 0.65 24.24 19.10
CA LYS A 348 1.40 25.03 18.12
C LYS A 348 2.89 24.73 18.21
N SER A 349 3.52 24.46 17.07
CA SER A 349 4.96 24.36 16.99
C SER A 349 5.65 25.71 17.19
N GLY A 350 6.78 25.69 17.89
CA GLY A 350 7.75 26.77 17.86
C GLY A 350 8.65 26.76 16.61
N PRO A 351 9.65 27.65 16.54
CA PRO A 351 10.46 27.84 15.33
C PRO A 351 11.52 26.75 15.09
N THR A 352 11.68 25.79 16.00
CA THR A 352 12.73 24.76 15.92
C THR A 352 12.16 23.35 16.01
N LEU A 353 12.89 22.35 15.50
CA LEU A 353 12.52 20.93 15.63
C LEU A 353 12.32 20.50 17.10
N ALA A 354 13.09 21.08 18.02
CA ALA A 354 12.98 20.82 19.47
C ALA A 354 11.68 21.37 20.08
N THR A 355 11.12 22.44 19.50
CA THR A 355 9.88 23.09 19.95
C THR A 355 8.68 22.69 19.10
N MET A 356 8.85 21.76 18.17
CA MET A 356 7.77 21.24 17.31
C MET A 356 6.91 20.24 18.08
N VAL A 357 5.61 20.52 18.13
CA VAL A 357 4.62 19.69 18.84
C VAL A 357 4.31 18.41 18.07
N MET A 358 3.89 17.37 18.78
CA MET A 358 3.56 16.08 18.15
C MET A 358 2.40 16.21 17.17
N PHE A 359 1.44 17.11 17.43
CA PHE A 359 0.32 17.39 16.52
C PHE A 359 0.81 17.71 15.09
N ASP A 360 1.68 18.70 14.94
CA ASP A 360 2.19 19.11 13.63
C ASP A 360 3.12 18.05 13.02
N LYS A 361 3.85 17.28 13.84
CA LYS A 361 4.65 16.13 13.37
C LYS A 361 3.75 15.05 12.75
N VAL A 362 2.65 14.71 13.43
CA VAL A 362 1.67 13.72 12.98
C VAL A 362 0.94 14.21 11.73
N MET A 363 0.58 15.49 11.67
CA MET A 363 -0.06 16.11 10.51
C MET A 363 0.91 16.33 9.34
N GLY A 364 2.20 16.46 9.63
CA GLY A 364 3.26 16.73 8.65
C GLY A 364 3.27 18.18 8.16
N THR A 365 2.51 19.06 8.81
CA THR A 365 2.34 20.48 8.49
C THR A 365 1.66 21.17 9.68
N ASN A 366 1.89 22.48 9.85
CA ASN A 366 1.11 23.30 10.80
C ASN A 366 -0.22 23.78 10.20
N GLN A 367 -0.45 23.60 8.89
CA GLN A 367 -1.63 24.13 8.22
C GLN A 367 -2.93 23.52 8.76
N VAL A 368 -2.91 22.27 9.24
CA VAL A 368 -4.10 21.66 9.85
C VAL A 368 -4.56 22.43 11.09
N GLY A 369 -3.63 22.86 11.94
CA GLY A 369 -3.92 23.73 13.08
C GLY A 369 -4.52 25.06 12.63
N VAL A 370 -3.94 25.68 11.61
CA VAL A 370 -4.45 26.93 11.02
C VAL A 370 -5.88 26.78 10.47
N TRP A 371 -6.20 25.67 9.81
CA TRP A 371 -7.55 25.40 9.30
C TRP A 371 -8.57 25.18 10.41
N LEU A 372 -8.18 24.50 11.49
CA LEU A 372 -9.00 24.31 12.69
C LEU A 372 -9.29 25.64 13.41
N GLU A 373 -8.32 26.57 13.44
CA GLU A 373 -8.53 27.92 13.99
C GLU A 373 -9.49 28.75 13.15
N LYS A 374 -9.43 28.60 11.83
CA LYS A 374 -10.33 29.27 10.87
C LYS A 374 -11.72 28.63 10.79
N ASN A 375 -12.00 27.59 11.59
CA ASN A 375 -13.25 26.82 11.55
C ASN A 375 -13.59 26.32 10.13
N TYR A 376 -12.58 25.85 9.39
CA TYR A 376 -12.83 25.22 8.10
C TYR A 376 -13.81 24.05 8.26
N SER A 377 -14.72 23.90 7.29
CA SER A 377 -15.43 22.65 7.11
C SER A 377 -14.47 21.54 6.65
N PRO A 378 -14.81 20.26 6.87
CA PRO A 378 -13.99 19.17 6.34
C PRO A 378 -13.76 19.27 4.82
N GLN A 379 -14.75 19.72 4.05
CA GLN A 379 -14.61 19.89 2.59
C GLN A 379 -13.63 21.00 2.21
N GLN A 380 -13.59 22.11 2.96
CA GLN A 380 -12.59 23.16 2.74
C GLN A 380 -11.17 22.67 3.06
N MET A 381 -11.01 21.88 4.12
CA MET A 381 -9.74 21.27 4.47
C MET A 381 -9.28 20.25 3.42
N GLU A 382 -10.19 19.42 2.89
CA GLU A 382 -9.88 18.55 1.74
C GLU A 382 -9.39 19.34 0.53
N ALA A 383 -10.12 20.39 0.15
CA ALA A 383 -9.73 21.24 -0.97
C ALA A 383 -8.34 21.87 -0.75
N ALA A 384 -8.00 22.22 0.49
CA ALA A 384 -6.73 22.84 0.84
C ALA A 384 -5.52 21.89 0.66
N TYR A 385 -5.61 20.62 1.08
CA TYR A 385 -4.49 19.69 0.91
C TYR A 385 -4.48 18.95 -0.45
N THR A 386 -5.59 18.97 -1.20
CA THR A 386 -5.74 18.23 -2.47
C THR A 386 -4.61 18.49 -3.48
N PRO A 387 -4.13 19.74 -3.70
CA PRO A 387 -3.03 19.98 -4.65
C PRO A 387 -1.76 19.19 -4.30
N GLY A 388 -1.34 19.20 -3.03
CA GLY A 388 -0.17 18.45 -2.56
C GLY A 388 -0.38 16.94 -2.67
N LEU A 389 -1.57 16.45 -2.30
CA LEU A 389 -1.94 15.04 -2.44
C LEU A 389 -1.91 14.57 -3.91
N ASN A 390 -2.39 15.39 -4.85
CA ASN A 390 -2.36 15.07 -6.28
C ASN A 390 -0.92 15.05 -6.82
N ALA A 391 -0.05 15.95 -6.36
CA ALA A 391 1.36 15.93 -6.72
C ALA A 391 2.04 14.64 -6.25
N PHE A 392 1.78 14.21 -5.00
CA PHE A 392 2.27 12.92 -4.50
C PHE A 392 1.71 11.73 -5.30
N LYS A 393 0.40 11.70 -5.57
CA LYS A 393 -0.23 10.64 -6.37
C LYS A 393 0.40 10.50 -7.75
N LYS A 394 0.83 11.61 -8.36
CA LYS A 394 1.56 11.62 -9.65
C LYS A 394 2.99 11.11 -9.49
N GLU A 395 3.72 11.57 -8.47
CA GLU A 395 5.12 11.18 -8.25
C GLU A 395 5.26 9.70 -7.93
N ARG A 396 4.38 9.15 -7.07
CA ARG A 396 4.51 7.77 -6.60
C ARG A 396 4.41 6.72 -7.70
N VAL A 397 3.77 7.04 -8.84
CA VAL A 397 3.56 6.12 -9.97
C VAL A 397 4.87 5.49 -10.43
N LYS A 398 5.97 6.24 -10.39
CA LYS A 398 7.32 5.79 -10.81
C LYS A 398 7.86 4.63 -9.98
N TYR A 399 7.31 4.42 -8.78
CA TYR A 399 7.83 3.47 -7.78
C TYR A 399 6.85 2.35 -7.48
N LEU A 400 5.70 2.30 -8.17
CA LEU A 400 4.69 1.26 -7.95
C LEU A 400 5.12 -0.06 -8.63
N LEU A 401 5.00 -1.16 -7.89
CA LEU A 401 5.40 -2.50 -8.31
C LEU A 401 4.20 -3.37 -8.69
N TYR A 402 3.00 -2.96 -8.28
CA TYR A 402 1.78 -3.73 -8.46
C TYR A 402 0.72 -2.93 -9.22
N GLY A 403 0.00 -3.59 -10.11
CA GLY A 403 -1.14 -3.06 -10.86
C GLY A 403 -2.51 -3.51 -10.32
N TYR A 404 -3.54 -3.34 -11.15
CA TYR A 404 -4.92 -3.80 -10.86
C TYR A 404 -5.11 -5.28 -11.22
N VAL A 405 -6.14 -5.91 -10.65
CA VAL A 405 -6.59 -7.23 -11.12
C VAL A 405 -7.46 -7.04 -12.36
N GLY A 406 -7.18 -7.83 -13.39
CA GLY A 406 -7.98 -7.84 -14.60
C GLY A 406 -9.39 -8.35 -14.35
N ASN A 407 -10.36 -7.77 -15.03
CA ASN A 407 -11.72 -8.30 -15.12
C ASN A 407 -12.28 -8.15 -16.55
N LYS A 408 -13.51 -8.62 -16.76
CA LYS A 408 -14.17 -8.65 -18.07
C LYS A 408 -14.24 -7.29 -18.78
N THR A 409 -14.28 -6.19 -18.04
CA THR A 409 -14.39 -4.83 -18.60
C THR A 409 -13.08 -4.07 -18.54
N ASN A 410 -12.25 -4.36 -17.55
CA ASN A 410 -11.00 -3.67 -17.28
C ASN A 410 -9.87 -4.69 -17.12
N PRO A 411 -9.20 -5.06 -18.22
CA PRO A 411 -8.10 -6.01 -18.15
C PRO A 411 -6.89 -5.42 -17.42
N SER A 412 -6.11 -6.27 -16.77
CA SER A 412 -4.81 -5.87 -16.23
C SER A 412 -3.74 -5.88 -17.33
N ILE A 413 -2.62 -5.22 -17.06
CA ILE A 413 -1.45 -5.20 -17.92
C ILE A 413 -0.33 -5.89 -17.18
N LEU A 414 0.28 -6.88 -17.83
CA LEU A 414 1.49 -7.54 -17.37
C LEU A 414 2.61 -7.16 -18.34
N VAL A 415 3.69 -6.53 -17.87
CA VAL A 415 4.91 -6.32 -18.66
C VAL A 415 5.99 -7.21 -18.09
N ASN A 416 6.54 -8.11 -18.91
CA ASN A 416 7.55 -9.10 -18.51
C ASN A 416 7.13 -9.90 -17.26
N GLY A 417 5.87 -10.31 -17.23
CA GLY A 417 5.28 -11.08 -16.13
C GLY A 417 4.90 -10.26 -14.88
N ARG A 418 5.09 -8.94 -14.86
CA ARG A 418 4.80 -8.07 -13.71
C ARG A 418 3.56 -7.21 -13.95
N ASN A 419 2.67 -7.13 -12.96
CA ASN A 419 1.50 -6.25 -13.04
C ASN A 419 1.92 -4.78 -13.10
N THR A 420 1.51 -4.09 -14.16
CA THR A 420 1.83 -2.68 -14.40
C THR A 420 0.69 -1.80 -13.92
N PHE A 421 1.02 -0.79 -13.11
CA PHE A 421 0.06 0.23 -12.70
C PHE A 421 -0.27 1.18 -13.86
N THR A 422 -1.55 1.54 -13.96
CA THR A 422 -2.00 2.65 -14.80
C THR A 422 -2.82 3.64 -13.97
N ASP A 423 -2.69 4.93 -14.24
CA ASP A 423 -3.47 5.96 -13.54
C ASP A 423 -4.95 5.96 -13.98
N VAL A 424 -5.24 5.45 -15.17
CA VAL A 424 -6.60 5.12 -15.64
C VAL A 424 -6.65 3.66 -16.07
N LYS A 425 -7.68 2.92 -15.64
CA LYS A 425 -7.82 1.49 -15.94
C LYS A 425 -7.93 1.26 -17.46
N PRO A 426 -7.27 0.23 -18.00
CA PRO A 426 -7.53 -0.26 -19.35
C PRO A 426 -9.00 -0.65 -19.51
N PHE A 427 -9.48 -0.70 -20.75
CA PHE A 427 -10.82 -1.21 -21.04
C PHE A 427 -10.87 -1.91 -22.38
N ILE A 428 -11.92 -2.72 -22.58
CA ILE A 428 -12.17 -3.41 -23.84
C ILE A 428 -13.18 -2.61 -24.66
N SER A 429 -12.86 -2.34 -25.93
CA SER A 429 -13.77 -1.77 -26.93
C SER A 429 -13.61 -2.50 -28.25
N ASN A 430 -14.72 -2.89 -28.88
CA ASN A 430 -14.73 -3.63 -30.15
C ASN A 430 -13.78 -4.85 -30.15
N ALA A 431 -13.80 -5.65 -29.08
CA ALA A 431 -12.92 -6.81 -28.89
C ALA A 431 -11.41 -6.49 -28.97
N ARG A 432 -11.02 -5.25 -28.66
CA ARG A 432 -9.63 -4.82 -28.51
C ARG A 432 -9.43 -4.19 -27.15
N THR A 433 -8.31 -4.54 -26.51
CA THR A 433 -7.89 -3.91 -25.27
C THR A 433 -7.23 -2.58 -25.57
N LEU A 434 -7.82 -1.53 -25.01
CA LEU A 434 -7.34 -0.15 -25.06
C LEU A 434 -6.62 0.17 -23.77
N VAL A 435 -5.39 0.66 -23.88
CA VAL A 435 -4.50 0.97 -22.76
C VAL A 435 -3.98 2.39 -22.87
N PRO A 436 -3.70 3.08 -21.74
CA PRO A 436 -3.05 4.38 -21.77
C PRO A 436 -1.69 4.30 -22.48
N VAL A 437 -1.47 5.14 -23.49
CA VAL A 437 -0.28 5.06 -24.37
C VAL A 437 1.04 5.02 -23.59
N ARG A 438 1.20 5.93 -22.62
CA ARG A 438 2.43 6.07 -21.84
C ARG A 438 2.72 4.83 -21.00
N ALA A 439 1.69 4.19 -20.46
CA ALA A 439 1.86 2.98 -19.66
C ALA A 439 2.52 1.84 -20.43
N ILE A 440 2.31 1.75 -21.75
CA ILE A 440 2.97 0.74 -22.58
C ILE A 440 4.29 1.25 -23.12
N ALA A 441 4.27 2.43 -23.76
CA ALA A 441 5.42 2.96 -24.47
C ALA A 441 6.62 3.15 -23.54
N GLU A 442 6.43 3.79 -22.38
CA GLU A 442 7.53 4.05 -21.43
C GLU A 442 8.10 2.74 -20.86
N ASN A 443 7.25 1.76 -20.55
CA ASN A 443 7.69 0.43 -20.11
C ASN A 443 8.45 -0.36 -21.18
N LEU A 444 8.24 -0.02 -22.46
CA LEU A 444 8.97 -0.61 -23.59
C LEU A 444 10.20 0.20 -24.00
N GLY A 445 10.56 1.25 -23.25
CA GLY A 445 11.68 2.14 -23.53
C GLY A 445 11.43 3.12 -24.68
N ALA A 446 10.16 3.42 -24.97
CA ALA A 446 9.75 4.34 -26.03
C ALA A 446 9.35 5.72 -25.46
N GLU A 447 9.68 6.77 -26.20
CA GLU A 447 9.25 8.14 -25.92
C GLU A 447 7.87 8.41 -26.53
N VAL A 448 7.05 9.23 -25.85
CA VAL A 448 5.70 9.57 -26.31
C VAL A 448 5.54 11.08 -26.40
N GLU A 449 5.26 11.57 -27.60
CA GLU A 449 5.02 12.97 -27.88
C GLU A 449 3.58 13.19 -28.36
N TRP A 450 2.94 14.25 -27.86
CA TRP A 450 1.59 14.65 -28.23
C TRP A 450 1.64 15.88 -29.14
N PHE A 451 0.94 15.82 -30.26
CA PHE A 451 0.83 16.90 -31.24
C PHE A 451 -0.61 17.41 -31.28
N GLU A 452 -0.82 18.59 -30.69
CA GLU A 452 -2.15 19.22 -30.62
C GLU A 452 -2.68 19.64 -31.99
N ARG A 453 -1.79 20.11 -32.88
CA ARG A 453 -2.15 20.68 -34.19
C ARG A 453 -3.01 19.74 -35.04
N ASP A 454 -2.73 18.44 -34.97
CA ASP A 454 -3.39 17.42 -35.79
C ASP A 454 -3.97 16.26 -34.95
N ASN A 455 -4.08 16.48 -33.63
CA ASN A 455 -4.56 15.51 -32.66
C ASN A 455 -3.89 14.14 -32.80
N SER A 456 -2.56 14.12 -32.89
CA SER A 456 -1.78 12.90 -33.05
C SER A 456 -0.83 12.63 -31.89
N VAL A 457 -0.53 11.35 -31.69
CA VAL A 457 0.51 10.89 -30.78
C VAL A 457 1.60 10.20 -31.59
N THR A 458 2.85 10.52 -31.30
CA THR A 458 4.02 9.85 -31.84
C THR A 458 4.70 9.07 -30.74
N ILE A 459 5.03 7.81 -31.03
CA ILE A 459 5.77 6.91 -30.15
C ILE A 459 7.07 6.56 -30.86
N THR A 460 8.20 6.86 -30.21
CA THR A 460 9.53 6.68 -30.79
C THR A 460 10.33 5.71 -29.95
N LYS A 461 10.89 4.68 -30.58
CA LYS A 461 11.85 3.76 -29.97
C LYS A 461 12.91 3.40 -30.99
N ASP A 462 14.17 3.67 -30.68
CA ASP A 462 15.29 3.50 -31.60
C ASP A 462 15.00 4.18 -32.95
N ALA A 463 14.98 3.42 -34.06
CA ALA A 463 14.65 3.91 -35.39
C ALA A 463 13.16 3.81 -35.75
N ILE A 464 12.32 3.33 -34.82
CA ILE A 464 10.89 3.09 -35.05
C ILE A 464 10.09 4.30 -34.58
N VAL A 465 9.33 4.90 -35.50
CA VAL A 465 8.44 6.03 -35.26
C VAL A 465 7.02 5.62 -35.61
N VAL A 466 6.17 5.46 -34.60
CA VAL A 466 4.75 5.13 -34.74
C VAL A 466 3.93 6.39 -34.52
N ARG A 467 3.21 6.87 -35.53
CA ARG A 467 2.31 8.02 -35.40
C ARG A 467 0.86 7.56 -35.53
N LEU A 468 0.02 7.96 -34.57
CA LEU A 468 -1.40 7.61 -34.54
C LEU A 468 -2.25 8.87 -34.40
N VAL A 469 -3.35 8.95 -35.16
CA VAL A 469 -4.27 10.09 -35.11
C VAL A 469 -5.49 9.74 -34.25
N LEU A 470 -5.85 10.59 -33.29
CA LEU A 470 -7.03 10.37 -32.44
C LEU A 470 -8.31 10.31 -33.26
N ASN A 471 -9.23 9.45 -32.84
CA ASN A 471 -10.53 9.22 -33.45
C ASN A 471 -10.47 8.83 -34.95
N SER A 472 -9.28 8.45 -35.43
CA SER A 472 -9.03 7.96 -36.78
C SER A 472 -8.36 6.59 -36.72
N ARG A 473 -8.68 5.73 -37.68
CA ARG A 473 -7.95 4.46 -37.86
C ARG A 473 -6.64 4.65 -38.61
N ALA A 474 -6.35 5.85 -39.11
CA ALA A 474 -5.11 6.14 -39.79
C ALA A 474 -3.94 6.19 -38.79
N ALA A 475 -2.91 5.40 -39.08
CA ALA A 475 -1.63 5.42 -38.40
C ALA A 475 -0.50 5.38 -39.44
N SER A 476 0.73 5.58 -38.99
CA SER A 476 1.91 5.33 -39.82
C SER A 476 3.06 4.79 -38.98
N VAL A 477 3.86 3.91 -39.55
CA VAL A 477 5.10 3.41 -38.95
C VAL A 477 6.24 3.79 -39.90
N ASN A 478 7.22 4.56 -39.41
CA ASN A 478 8.33 5.09 -40.21
C ASN A 478 7.85 5.83 -41.48
N GLY A 479 6.73 6.55 -41.37
CA GLY A 479 6.11 7.28 -42.48
C GLY A 479 5.26 6.43 -43.42
N ALA A 480 5.31 5.10 -43.34
CA ALA A 480 4.45 4.22 -44.14
C ALA A 480 3.04 4.17 -43.55
N PRO A 481 1.98 4.44 -44.35
CA PRO A 481 0.60 4.48 -43.86
C PRO A 481 0.07 3.08 -43.51
N LEU A 482 -0.68 3.00 -42.42
CA LEU A 482 -1.31 1.79 -41.87
C LEU A 482 -2.72 2.10 -41.36
N LEU A 483 -3.55 1.07 -41.28
CA LEU A 483 -4.89 1.14 -40.71
C LEU A 483 -5.00 0.30 -39.43
N LEU A 484 -5.54 0.92 -38.38
CA LEU A 484 -5.84 0.26 -37.11
C LEU A 484 -7.22 -0.42 -37.14
N ASP A 485 -7.35 -1.52 -36.41
CA ASP A 485 -8.64 -2.16 -36.15
C ASP A 485 -9.60 -1.25 -35.39
N VAL A 486 -9.07 -0.50 -34.42
CA VAL A 486 -9.80 0.41 -33.54
C VAL A 486 -9.01 1.72 -33.44
N ALA A 487 -9.71 2.84 -33.58
CA ALA A 487 -9.10 4.16 -33.48
C ALA A 487 -8.59 4.45 -32.06
N PRO A 488 -7.48 5.19 -31.89
CA PRO A 488 -7.11 5.78 -30.63
C PRO A 488 -8.21 6.70 -30.13
N ILE A 489 -8.43 6.75 -28.82
CA ILE A 489 -9.39 7.69 -28.24
C ILE A 489 -8.77 8.47 -27.09
N ALA A 490 -9.24 9.70 -26.88
CA ALA A 490 -8.96 10.44 -25.65
C ALA A 490 -10.14 10.31 -24.69
N THR A 491 -9.91 9.79 -23.49
CA THR A 491 -10.90 9.75 -22.41
C THR A 491 -10.21 9.88 -21.06
N ALA A 492 -10.90 10.45 -20.07
CA ALA A 492 -10.34 10.73 -18.75
C ALA A 492 -8.98 11.48 -18.78
N GLY A 493 -8.79 12.36 -19.77
CA GLY A 493 -7.52 13.09 -19.96
C GLY A 493 -6.33 12.22 -20.36
N ARG A 494 -6.55 11.01 -20.91
CA ARG A 494 -5.52 10.11 -21.40
C ARG A 494 -5.83 9.64 -22.82
N THR A 495 -4.76 9.42 -23.60
CA THR A 495 -4.83 8.77 -24.92
C THR A 495 -4.75 7.28 -24.75
N PHE A 496 -5.75 6.57 -25.28
CA PHE A 496 -5.85 5.12 -25.27
C PHE A 496 -5.60 4.55 -26.66
N LEU A 497 -4.82 3.48 -26.70
CA LEU A 497 -4.39 2.82 -27.94
C LEU A 497 -4.62 1.31 -27.88
N PRO A 498 -4.84 0.65 -29.04
CA PRO A 498 -4.86 -0.80 -29.11
C PRO A 498 -3.50 -1.35 -28.69
N VAL A 499 -3.46 -2.07 -27.56
CA VAL A 499 -2.20 -2.53 -26.93
C VAL A 499 -1.34 -3.36 -27.88
N ARG A 500 -1.96 -4.29 -28.62
CA ARG A 500 -1.26 -5.18 -29.55
C ARG A 500 -0.50 -4.41 -30.63
N PHE A 501 -1.16 -3.43 -31.25
CA PHE A 501 -0.55 -2.62 -32.30
C PHE A 501 0.72 -1.92 -31.79
N VAL A 502 0.61 -1.20 -30.67
CA VAL A 502 1.75 -0.43 -30.15
C VAL A 502 2.89 -1.36 -29.73
N SER A 503 2.60 -2.41 -28.96
CA SER A 503 3.62 -3.30 -28.42
C SER A 503 4.36 -4.10 -29.49
N GLU A 504 3.67 -4.65 -30.50
CA GLU A 504 4.29 -5.46 -31.55
C GLU A 504 5.24 -4.63 -32.43
N TYR A 505 4.85 -3.40 -32.80
CA TYR A 505 5.74 -2.50 -33.55
C TYR A 505 6.93 -2.01 -32.73
N LEU A 506 6.86 -2.05 -31.40
CA LEU A 506 7.98 -1.73 -30.50
C LEU A 506 8.83 -2.95 -30.12
N GLY A 507 8.61 -4.09 -30.79
CA GLY A 507 9.41 -5.31 -30.64
C GLY A 507 8.99 -6.22 -29.47
N ALA A 508 7.79 -6.05 -28.94
CA ALA A 508 7.25 -6.89 -27.86
C ALA A 508 6.18 -7.87 -28.37
N GLU A 509 6.05 -9.00 -27.69
CA GLU A 509 4.98 -9.97 -27.93
C GLU A 509 3.78 -9.69 -27.03
N VAL A 510 2.57 -9.84 -27.56
CA VAL A 510 1.33 -9.59 -26.80
C VAL A 510 0.44 -10.81 -26.76
N ASP A 511 0.23 -11.33 -25.56
CA ASP A 511 -0.64 -12.47 -25.26
C ASP A 511 -1.84 -12.07 -24.39
N TRP A 512 -2.96 -12.78 -24.54
CA TRP A 512 -4.15 -12.60 -23.72
C TRP A 512 -4.31 -13.77 -22.76
N GLN A 513 -4.18 -13.49 -21.45
CA GLN A 513 -4.37 -14.47 -20.38
C GLN A 513 -5.82 -14.41 -19.89
N GLY A 514 -6.67 -15.24 -20.50
CA GLY A 514 -8.12 -15.21 -20.29
C GLY A 514 -8.58 -15.58 -18.88
N ASP A 515 -7.82 -16.41 -18.16
CA ASP A 515 -8.06 -16.78 -16.76
C ASP A 515 -7.84 -15.61 -15.79
N ARG A 516 -6.90 -14.72 -16.13
CA ARG A 516 -6.53 -13.53 -15.36
C ARG A 516 -7.16 -12.23 -15.87
N PHE A 517 -7.83 -12.29 -17.01
CA PHE A 517 -8.26 -11.10 -17.77
C PHE A 517 -7.10 -10.10 -17.95
N ALA A 518 -5.94 -10.61 -18.34
CA ALA A 518 -4.72 -9.81 -18.44
C ALA A 518 -4.18 -9.78 -19.87
N VAL A 519 -3.62 -8.63 -20.26
CA VAL A 519 -2.77 -8.53 -21.44
C VAL A 519 -1.32 -8.67 -20.99
N ALA A 520 -0.64 -9.71 -21.43
CA ALA A 520 0.78 -9.93 -21.19
C ALA A 520 1.61 -9.40 -22.35
N ILE A 521 2.61 -8.59 -22.02
CA ILE A 521 3.53 -7.93 -22.94
C ILE A 521 4.93 -8.39 -22.58
N THR A 522 5.61 -9.06 -23.50
CA THR A 522 6.95 -9.61 -23.29
C THR A 522 7.94 -8.93 -24.24
N THR A 523 8.94 -8.24 -23.69
CA THR A 523 10.04 -7.69 -24.48
C THR A 523 10.97 -8.81 -24.92
N ARG A 524 11.40 -8.80 -26.18
CA ARG A 524 12.38 -9.76 -26.72
C ARG A 524 13.81 -9.44 -26.30
#